data_AF-A0A4V0NDL9-F1
#
_entry.id   AF-A0A4V0NDL9-F1
#
_cell.length_a   1.000
_cell.length_b   1.000
_cell.length_c   1.000
_cell.angle_alpha   90.00
_cell.angle_beta   90.00
_cell.angle_gamma   90.00
#
_symmetry.space_group_name_H-M   'P 1'
#
loop_
_entity.id
_entity.type
_entity.pdbx_description
1 polymer ?
#
loop_
_entity_poly.entity_id
_entity_poly.type
_entity_poly.pdbx_seq_one_letter_code
_entity_poly.pdbx_strand_id
1 'polypeptide(L)'
;MREAVIVTLVCASAAGCAARAPAFSERFSASQASIRAAEEVGAEAIPRADAHLRLAREQVQRARRLSAEGAGERAQRMLMRAQADAELALAYAREARAEALAHEALAEVEAIQHRLR
;
A
#
# COMPACT_ATOMS: atom_id res chain seq x y z
N MET A 1 8.39 -47.91 -18.00
CA MET A 1 7.60 -46.70 -18.38
C MET A 1 6.85 -46.09 -17.20
N ARG A 2 6.15 -46.87 -16.36
CA ARG A 2 5.51 -46.37 -15.11
C ARG A 2 6.51 -45.70 -14.15
N GLU A 3 7.67 -46.31 -13.94
CA GLU A 3 8.75 -45.78 -13.08
C GLU A 3 9.27 -44.41 -13.56
N ALA A 4 9.44 -44.23 -14.88
CA ALA A 4 9.91 -42.97 -15.46
C ALA A 4 8.86 -41.83 -15.36
N VAL A 5 7.56 -42.19 -15.43
CA VAL A 5 6.47 -41.24 -15.24
C VAL A 5 6.37 -40.78 -13.78
N ILE A 6 6.59 -41.67 -12.81
CA ILE A 6 6.56 -41.34 -11.38
C ILE A 6 7.73 -40.41 -11.00
N VAL A 7 8.93 -40.67 -11.50
CA VAL A 7 10.11 -39.82 -11.23
C VAL A 7 9.95 -38.41 -11.81
N THR A 8 9.38 -38.30 -13.02
CA THR A 8 9.14 -37.01 -13.66
C THR A 8 8.07 -36.19 -12.92
N LEU A 9 7.04 -36.84 -12.38
CA LEU A 9 5.97 -36.20 -11.62
C LEU A 9 6.43 -35.68 -10.25
N VAL A 10 7.37 -36.37 -9.60
CA VAL A 10 7.96 -35.96 -8.30
C VAL A 10 8.95 -34.79 -8.47
N CYS A 11 9.73 -34.75 -9.55
CA CYS A 11 10.63 -33.63 -9.81
C CYS A 11 9.87 -32.34 -10.19
N ALA A 12 8.68 -32.45 -10.80
CA ALA A 12 7.85 -31.30 -11.16
C ALA A 12 7.17 -30.63 -9.95
N SER A 13 6.96 -31.34 -8.83
CA SER A 13 6.34 -30.77 -7.62
C SER A 13 7.33 -30.04 -6.71
N ALA A 14 8.64 -30.19 -6.93
CA ALA A 14 9.67 -29.45 -6.19
C ALA A 14 9.94 -28.03 -6.74
N ALA A 15 9.35 -27.67 -7.89
CA ALA A 15 9.41 -26.31 -8.46
C ALA A 15 8.34 -25.37 -7.88
N GLY A 16 7.82 -25.65 -6.68
CA GLY A 16 7.03 -24.67 -5.93
C GLY A 16 7.91 -23.46 -5.63
N CYS A 17 7.51 -22.27 -6.10
CA CYS A 17 8.27 -21.03 -5.97
C CYS A 17 8.78 -20.85 -4.53
N ALA A 18 10.07 -21.10 -4.32
CA ALA A 18 10.78 -20.66 -3.13
C ALA A 18 10.95 -19.13 -3.22
N ALA A 19 9.83 -18.40 -3.13
CA ALA A 19 9.83 -16.95 -3.06
C ALA A 19 10.47 -16.58 -1.72
N ARG A 20 11.70 -16.07 -1.79
CA ARG A 20 12.41 -15.55 -0.63
C ARG A 20 11.58 -14.42 -0.01
N ALA A 21 11.36 -14.48 1.30
CA ALA A 21 10.73 -13.39 2.02
C ALA A 21 11.57 -12.10 1.83
N PRO A 22 10.93 -10.95 1.50
CA PRO A 22 11.67 -9.73 1.25
C PRO A 22 12.47 -9.30 2.48
N ALA A 23 13.65 -8.75 2.23
CA ALA A 23 14.53 -8.27 3.28
C ALA A 23 13.91 -7.06 4.01
N PHE A 24 14.38 -6.77 5.23
CA PHE A 24 13.93 -5.60 5.98
C PHE A 24 14.11 -4.29 5.20
N SER A 25 15.25 -4.11 4.52
CA SER A 25 15.53 -2.93 3.70
C SER A 25 14.55 -2.75 2.54
N GLU A 26 14.18 -3.86 1.87
CA GLU A 26 13.21 -3.86 0.77
C GLU A 26 11.84 -3.44 1.27
N ARG A 27 11.36 -4.04 2.37
CA ARG A 27 10.09 -3.65 3.01
C ARG A 27 10.12 -2.20 3.48
N PHE A 28 11.24 -1.77 4.06
CA PHE A 28 11.39 -0.40 4.55
C PHE A 28 11.30 0.60 3.40
N SER A 29 11.96 0.30 2.28
CA SER A 29 11.86 1.11 1.06
C SER A 29 10.43 1.14 0.51
N ALA A 30 9.75 0.00 0.45
CA ALA A 30 8.37 -0.11 -0.01
C ALA A 30 7.40 0.72 0.87
N SER A 31 7.46 0.57 2.20
CA SER A 31 6.63 1.36 3.12
C SER A 31 6.88 2.86 2.95
N GLN A 32 8.14 3.29 2.83
CA GLN A 32 8.46 4.70 2.62
C GLN A 32 7.99 5.22 1.26
N ALA A 33 8.03 4.39 0.21
CA ALA A 33 7.51 4.76 -1.10
C ALA A 33 6.00 4.99 -1.04
N SER A 34 5.24 4.11 -0.37
CA SER A 34 3.79 4.31 -0.19
C SER A 34 3.47 5.55 0.64
N ILE A 35 4.26 5.86 1.68
CA ILE A 35 4.11 7.09 2.48
C ILE A 35 4.30 8.32 1.60
N ARG A 36 5.38 8.38 0.81
CA ARG A 36 5.62 9.50 -0.11
C ARG A 36 4.52 9.64 -1.15
N ALA A 37 4.03 8.54 -1.71
CA ALA A 37 2.92 8.58 -2.67
C ALA A 37 1.64 9.18 -2.07
N ALA A 38 1.35 8.88 -0.80
CA ALA A 38 0.23 9.50 -0.07
C ALA A 38 0.47 11.00 0.19
N GLU A 39 1.69 11.39 0.57
CA GLU A 39 2.08 12.79 0.77
C GLU A 39 1.97 13.61 -0.52
N GLU A 40 2.45 13.08 -1.64
CA GLU A 40 2.45 13.73 -2.96
C GLU A 40 1.03 14.06 -3.46
N VAL A 41 0.02 13.29 -3.05
CA VAL A 41 -1.38 13.55 -3.40
C VAL A 41 -2.11 14.39 -2.35
N GLY A 42 -1.42 14.88 -1.32
CA GLY A 42 -1.99 15.75 -0.29
C GLY A 42 -2.84 15.02 0.75
N ALA A 43 -2.53 13.75 1.07
CA ALA A 43 -3.28 12.98 2.06
C ALA A 43 -3.37 13.66 3.44
N GLU A 44 -2.39 14.48 3.81
CA GLU A 44 -2.38 15.27 5.05
C GLU A 44 -3.51 16.32 5.15
N ALA A 45 -4.09 16.74 4.03
CA ALA A 45 -5.21 17.68 4.01
C ALA A 45 -6.58 16.99 4.18
N ILE A 46 -6.64 15.66 4.09
CA ILE A 46 -7.87 14.87 4.17
C ILE A 46 -7.90 14.15 5.52
N PRO A 47 -8.80 14.49 6.47
CA PRO A 47 -8.72 13.99 7.86
C PRO A 47 -8.63 12.46 8.02
N ARG A 48 -9.38 11.71 7.20
CA ARG A 48 -9.32 10.24 7.20
C ARG A 48 -7.99 9.71 6.66
N ALA A 49 -7.46 10.33 5.61
CA ALA A 49 -6.19 9.95 5.03
C ALA A 49 -5.02 10.31 5.95
N ASP A 50 -5.03 11.50 6.56
CA ASP A 50 -4.01 11.96 7.50
C ASP A 50 -3.84 11.01 8.69
N ALA A 51 -4.96 10.51 9.25
CA ALA A 51 -4.92 9.55 10.35
C ALA A 51 -4.11 8.29 9.98
N HIS A 52 -4.35 7.72 8.80
CA HIS A 52 -3.61 6.55 8.32
C HIS A 52 -2.16 6.89 7.93
N LEU A 53 -1.91 8.07 7.34
CA LEU A 53 -0.57 8.54 7.03
C LEU A 53 0.30 8.68 8.29
N ARG A 54 -0.27 9.24 9.36
CA ARG A 54 0.38 9.33 10.67
C ARG A 54 0.68 7.96 11.26
N LEU A 55 -0.29 7.04 11.22
CA LEU A 55 -0.08 5.66 11.65
C LEU A 55 1.06 4.98 10.89
N ALA A 56 1.10 5.13 9.57
CA ALA A 56 2.17 4.58 8.73
C ALA A 56 3.55 5.12 9.15
N ARG A 57 3.68 6.44 9.34
CA ARG A 57 4.92 7.08 9.80
C ARG A 57 5.36 6.55 11.18
N GLU A 58 4.44 6.46 12.13
CA GLU A 58 4.72 5.93 13.48
C GLU A 58 5.16 4.46 13.46
N GLN A 59 4.53 3.65 12.61
CA GLN A 59 4.85 2.24 12.45
C GLN A 59 6.23 2.04 11.82
N VAL A 60 6.62 2.84 10.82
CA VAL A 60 7.99 2.82 10.28
C VAL A 60 9.02 3.12 11.38
N GLN A 61 8.78 4.14 12.21
CA GLN A 61 9.67 4.44 13.33
C GLN A 61 9.75 3.28 14.33
N ARG A 62 8.61 2.66 14.66
CA ARG A 62 8.57 1.48 15.53
C ARG A 62 9.29 0.28 14.92
N ALA A 63 9.17 0.07 13.61
CA ALA A 63 9.88 -0.99 12.91
C ALA A 63 11.40 -0.80 12.98
N ARG A 64 11.91 0.43 12.84
CA ARG A 64 13.35 0.71 13.00
C ARG A 64 13.84 0.35 14.40
N ARG A 65 13.08 0.69 15.45
CA ARG A 65 13.42 0.30 16.84
C ARG A 65 13.44 -1.21 17.02
N LEU A 66 12.38 -1.90 16.57
CA LEU A 66 12.30 -3.37 16.63
C LEU A 66 13.46 -4.03 15.88
N SER A 67 13.88 -3.47 14.74
CA SER A 67 15.03 -3.99 13.99
C SER A 67 16.34 -3.81 14.77
N ALA A 68 16.53 -2.68 15.44
CA ALA A 68 17.72 -2.42 16.27
C ALA A 68 17.76 -3.30 17.53
N GLU A 69 16.59 -3.67 18.06
CA GLU A 69 16.43 -4.61 19.18
C GLU A 69 16.62 -6.09 18.78
N GLY A 70 16.95 -6.37 17.51
CA GLY A 70 17.10 -7.74 16.99
C GLY A 70 15.76 -8.46 16.71
N ALA A 71 14.62 -7.78 16.89
CA ALA A 71 13.29 -8.32 16.64
C ALA A 71 12.88 -8.18 15.14
N GLY A 72 13.73 -8.67 14.23
CA GLY A 72 13.59 -8.48 12.77
C GLY A 72 12.25 -8.92 12.19
N GLU A 73 11.73 -10.07 12.61
CA GLU A 73 10.41 -10.57 12.21
C GLU A 73 9.27 -9.62 12.59
N ARG A 74 9.29 -9.10 13.82
CA ARG A 74 8.31 -8.11 14.28
C ARG A 74 8.46 -6.78 13.54
N ALA A 75 9.70 -6.38 13.27
CA ALA A 75 10.01 -5.18 12.50
C ALA A 75 9.44 -5.27 11.07
N GLN A 76 9.62 -6.41 10.39
CA GLN A 76 9.07 -6.63 9.06
C GLN A 76 7.53 -6.61 9.04
N ARG A 77 6.88 -7.24 10.02
CA ARG A 77 5.41 -7.16 10.15
C ARG A 77 4.91 -5.74 10.40
N MET A 78 5.66 -4.96 11.18
CA MET A 78 5.35 -3.55 11.40
C MET A 78 5.47 -2.74 10.10
N LEU A 79 6.45 -3.03 9.24
CA LEU A 79 6.56 -2.40 7.91
C LEU A 79 5.44 -2.79 6.96
N MET A 80 4.98 -4.04 6.99
CA MET A 80 3.81 -4.46 6.20
C MET A 80 2.57 -3.67 6.60
N ARG A 81 2.36 -3.48 7.91
CA ARG A 81 1.26 -2.65 8.41
C ARG A 81 1.43 -1.19 7.97
N ALA A 82 2.64 -0.65 8.06
CA ALA A 82 2.91 0.73 7.68
C ALA A 82 2.64 0.98 6.19
N GLN A 83 3.02 0.03 5.34
CA GLN A 83 2.73 0.08 3.92
C GLN A 83 1.22 0.08 3.64
N ALA A 84 0.48 -0.83 4.29
CA ALA A 84 -0.97 -0.93 4.12
C ALA A 84 -1.71 0.35 4.58
N ASP A 85 -1.31 0.93 5.72
CA ASP A 85 -1.88 2.20 6.19
C ASP A 85 -1.54 3.36 5.23
N ALA A 86 -0.34 3.42 4.68
CA ALA A 86 0.02 4.44 3.68
C ALA A 86 -0.75 4.28 2.36
N GLU A 87 -0.95 3.05 1.89
CA GLU A 87 -1.77 2.75 0.71
C GLU A 87 -3.24 3.12 0.93
N LEU A 88 -3.77 2.91 2.14
CA LEU A 88 -5.11 3.34 2.52
C LEU A 88 -5.24 4.86 2.58
N ALA A 89 -4.23 5.56 3.12
CA ALA A 89 -4.18 7.02 3.08
C ALA A 89 -4.20 7.56 1.64
N LEU A 90 -3.39 6.96 0.75
CA LEU A 90 -3.38 7.28 -0.68
C LEU A 90 -4.76 7.05 -1.33
N ALA A 91 -5.43 5.94 -1.00
CA ALA A 91 -6.76 5.64 -1.52
C ALA A 91 -7.79 6.69 -1.07
N TYR A 92 -7.82 7.04 0.22
CA TYR A 92 -8.71 8.10 0.73
C TYR A 92 -8.45 9.47 0.11
N ALA A 93 -7.18 9.83 -0.12
CA ALA A 93 -6.84 11.08 -0.79
C ALA A 93 -7.33 11.10 -2.26
N ARG A 94 -7.17 9.98 -2.97
CA ARG A 94 -7.67 9.84 -4.35
C ARG A 94 -9.19 9.87 -4.42
N GLU A 95 -9.87 9.22 -3.47
CA GLU A 95 -11.33 9.24 -3.32
C GLU A 95 -11.83 10.68 -3.14
N ALA A 96 -11.30 11.41 -2.16
CA ALA A 96 -11.70 12.79 -1.90
C ALA A 96 -11.51 13.70 -3.12
N ARG A 97 -10.42 13.51 -3.88
CA ARG A 97 -10.19 14.24 -5.14
C ARG A 97 -11.21 13.87 -6.22
N ALA A 98 -11.50 12.58 -6.38
CA ALA A 98 -12.48 12.12 -7.36
C ALA A 98 -13.88 12.64 -7.04
N GLU A 99 -14.26 12.66 -5.75
CA GLU A 99 -15.51 13.25 -5.29
C GLU A 99 -15.55 14.75 -5.61
N ALA A 100 -14.51 15.52 -5.30
CA ALA A 100 -14.47 16.96 -5.59
C ALA A 100 -14.66 17.25 -7.10
N LEU A 101 -13.96 16.50 -7.96
CA LEU A 101 -14.09 16.63 -9.41
C LEU A 101 -15.50 16.27 -9.91
N ALA A 102 -16.12 15.24 -9.32
CA ALA A 102 -17.49 14.86 -9.68
C ALA A 102 -18.50 15.96 -9.31
N HIS A 103 -18.35 16.57 -8.13
CA HIS A 103 -19.22 17.69 -7.71
C HIS A 103 -19.04 18.91 -8.61
N GLU A 104 -17.81 19.26 -8.99
CA GLU A 104 -17.52 20.35 -9.91
C GLU A 104 -18.17 20.12 -11.29
N ALA A 105 -17.99 18.92 -11.86
CA ALA A 105 -18.60 18.56 -13.15
C ALA A 105 -20.14 18.60 -13.12
N LEU A 106 -20.77 18.16 -12.03
CA LEU A 106 -22.22 18.25 -11.86
C LEU A 106 -22.69 19.71 -11.80
N ALA A 107 -21.99 20.56 -11.05
CA ALA A 107 -22.30 21.99 -10.95
C ALA A 107 -22.17 22.70 -12.32
N GLU A 108 -21.17 22.34 -13.13
CA GLU A 108 -21.03 22.85 -14.50
C GLU A 108 -22.20 22.45 -15.40
N VAL A 109 -22.62 21.18 -15.35
CA VAL A 109 -23.77 20.68 -16.12
C VAL A 109 -25.05 21.43 -15.72
N GLU A 110 -25.29 21.62 -14.43
CA GLU A 110 -26.44 22.37 -13.92
C GLU A 110 -26.42 23.82 -14.40
N ALA A 111 -25.26 24.49 -14.35
CA ALA A 111 -25.11 25.85 -14.83
C ALA A 111 -25.37 25.98 -16.35
N ILE A 112 -24.92 25.01 -17.15
CA ILE A 112 -25.20 24.96 -18.60
C ILE A 112 -26.70 24.78 -18.84
N GLN A 113 -27.35 23.86 -18.14
CA GLN A 113 -28.79 23.63 -18.26
C GLN A 113 -29.60 24.88 -17.89
N HIS A 114 -29.19 25.60 -16.85
CA HIS A 114 -29.83 26.85 -16.44
C HIS A 114 -29.70 27.96 -17.48
N ARG A 115 -28.57 28.02 -18.22
CA ARG A 115 -28.36 29.00 -19.30
C ARG A 115 -29.14 28.71 -20.58
N LEU A 116 -29.57 27.46 -20.78
CA LEU A 116 -30.31 27.02 -21.97
C LEU A 116 -31.84 27.12 -21.82
N ARG A 117 -32.34 27.36 -20.60
CA ARG A 117 -33.75 27.64 -20.31
C ARG A 117 -34.02 29.14 -20.36
#